data_AF-A0A821J3G1-F1
#
_entry.id   AF-A0A821J3G1-F1
#
_cell.length_a   1.000
_cell.length_b   1.000
_cell.length_c   1.000
_cell.angle_alpha   90.00
_cell.angle_beta   90.00
_cell.angle_gamma   90.00
#
_symmetry.space_group_name_H-M   'P 1'
#
loop_
_entity.id
_entity.type
_entity.pdbx_description
1 polymer ?
#
loop_
_entity_poly.entity_id
_entity_poly.type
_entity_poly.pdbx_seq_one_letter_code
_entity_poly.pdbx_strand_id
1 'polypeptide(L)'
;AAVQNELEKRKIALEQLHSNIETLKRMMTTPEDLDSIKILDEKFTELNDHWSIMKQANDIRTENLLLTQACANTFWSEHGEISSFLNNISKQLSQIRPRSTSRDHIEHEREKFNQVIDDFSNNETKFKEILEQHGSILLTLVGNNPEEA
;
A
#
# COMPACT_ATOMS: atom_id res chain seq x y z
N ALA A 1 14.11 1.75 0.54
CA ALA A 1 15.53 1.32 0.60
C ALA A 1 16.50 2.48 0.80
N ALA A 2 16.50 3.53 -0.03
CA ALA A 2 17.45 4.65 0.11
C ALA A 2 17.28 5.44 1.42
N VAL A 3 16.04 5.78 1.80
CA VAL A 3 15.74 6.50 3.06
C VAL A 3 16.12 5.68 4.29
N GLN A 4 15.83 4.38 4.29
CA GLN A 4 16.24 3.48 5.38
C GLN A 4 17.75 3.43 5.58
N ASN A 5 18.51 3.31 4.47
CA ASN A 5 19.97 3.33 4.53
C ASN A 5 20.50 4.67 5.07
N GLU A 6 19.87 5.77 4.70
CA GLU A 6 20.25 7.10 5.19
C GLU A 6 19.92 7.27 6.68
N LEU A 7 18.79 6.74 7.16
CA LEU A 7 18.42 6.72 8.58
C LEU A 7 19.43 5.94 9.41
N GLU A 8 19.90 4.79 8.92
CA GLU A 8 20.90 3.97 9.61
C GLU A 8 22.26 4.68 9.69
N LYS A 9 22.69 5.34 8.59
CA LYS A 9 23.90 6.17 8.63
C LYS A 9 23.80 7.30 9.65
N ARG A 10 22.65 7.98 9.71
CA ARG A 10 22.40 9.06 10.67
C ARG A 10 22.38 8.55 12.11
N LYS A 11 21.87 7.34 12.34
CA LYS A 11 21.93 6.68 13.65
C LYS A 11 23.37 6.46 14.11
N ILE A 12 24.22 5.92 13.23
CA ILE A 12 25.66 5.72 13.51
C ILE A 12 26.34 7.06 13.85
N ALA A 13 26.02 8.12 13.08
CA ALA A 13 26.56 9.44 13.34
C ALA A 13 26.10 10.02 14.70
N LEU A 14 24.85 9.78 15.10
CA LEU A 14 24.33 10.17 16.41
C LEU A 14 25.00 9.42 17.56
N GLU A 15 25.21 8.12 17.42
CA GLU A 15 25.93 7.30 18.40
C GLU A 15 27.39 7.79 18.56
N GLN A 16 28.05 8.13 17.45
CA GLN A 16 29.38 8.70 17.48
C GLN A 16 29.41 10.09 18.12
N LEU A 17 28.44 10.95 17.81
CA LEU A 17 28.31 12.27 18.43
C LEU A 17 28.09 12.15 19.94
N HIS A 18 27.24 11.23 20.38
CA HIS A 18 27.02 10.95 21.79
C HIS A 18 28.32 10.54 22.50
N SER A 19 29.08 9.61 21.91
CA SER A 19 30.38 9.18 22.45
C SER A 19 31.39 10.34 22.56
N ASN A 20 31.39 11.24 21.59
CA ASN A 20 32.24 12.44 21.60
C ASN A 20 31.82 13.41 22.73
N ILE A 21 30.51 13.64 22.90
CA ILE A 21 29.97 14.48 23.99
C ILE A 21 30.37 13.90 25.36
N GLU A 22 30.21 12.61 25.57
CA GLU A 22 30.62 11.93 26.82
C GLU A 22 32.13 11.99 27.06
N THR A 23 32.93 12.04 26.00
CA THR A 23 34.37 12.25 26.12
C THR A 23 34.72 13.68 26.50
N LEU A 24 34.07 14.66 25.88
CA LEU A 24 34.24 16.08 26.21
C LEU A 24 33.85 16.39 27.66
N LYS A 25 32.72 15.84 28.13
CA LYS A 25 32.27 15.94 29.53
C LYS A 25 33.33 15.49 30.54
N ARG A 26 34.12 14.47 30.20
CA ARG A 26 35.20 13.96 31.06
C ARG A 26 36.44 14.85 31.07
N MET A 27 36.66 15.64 30.02
CA MET A 27 37.83 16.52 29.87
C MET A 27 37.56 17.93 30.40
N MET A 28 36.29 18.34 30.41
CA MET A 28 35.83 19.66 30.85
C MET A 28 35.49 19.64 32.34
N THR A 29 36.36 20.25 33.15
CA THR A 29 36.24 20.24 34.62
C THR A 29 36.06 21.63 35.23
N THR A 30 36.03 22.70 34.41
CA THR A 30 35.90 24.07 34.93
C THR A 30 34.42 24.49 35.06
N PRO A 31 34.11 25.45 35.95
CA PRO A 31 32.74 25.94 36.15
C PRO A 31 32.08 26.55 34.89
N GLU A 32 32.88 27.14 34.00
CA GLU A 32 32.42 27.73 32.72
C GLU A 32 32.12 26.64 31.67
N ASP A 33 32.80 25.50 31.75
CA ASP A 33 32.54 24.36 30.87
C ASP A 33 31.18 23.68 31.17
N LEU A 34 30.72 23.73 32.42
CA LEU A 34 29.47 23.11 32.86
C LEU A 34 28.24 23.66 32.14
N ASP A 35 28.20 24.98 31.90
CA ASP A 35 27.09 25.61 31.16
C ASP A 35 27.12 25.24 29.67
N SER A 36 28.33 25.18 29.10
CA SER A 36 28.55 24.76 27.71
C SER A 36 28.17 23.29 27.47
N ILE A 37 28.50 22.40 28.42
CA ILE A 37 28.08 20.99 28.40
C ILE A 37 26.56 20.87 28.45
N LYS A 38 25.91 21.66 29.31
CA LYS A 38 24.45 21.62 29.45
C LYS A 38 23.76 22.02 28.15
N ILE A 39 24.20 23.10 27.51
CA ILE A 39 23.68 23.53 26.20
C ILE A 39 23.91 22.43 25.15
N LEU A 40 25.07 21.79 25.15
CA LEU A 40 25.40 20.70 24.22
C LEU A 40 24.49 19.48 24.41
N ASP A 41 24.17 19.12 25.65
CA ASP A 41 23.23 18.04 25.98
C ASP A 41 21.79 18.37 25.53
N GLU A 42 21.35 19.60 25.75
CA GLU A 42 20.05 20.08 25.27
C GLU A 42 19.96 19.95 23.74
N LYS A 43 20.99 20.39 23.02
CA LYS A 43 21.03 20.28 21.55
C LYS A 43 21.16 18.85 21.03
N PHE A 44 21.89 17.99 21.73
CA PHE A 44 21.95 16.58 21.39
C PHE A 44 20.59 15.90 21.60
N THR A 45 19.88 16.23 22.69
CA THR A 45 18.54 15.72 22.96
C THR A 45 17.55 16.14 21.88
N GLU A 46 17.51 17.43 21.52
CA GLU A 46 16.69 17.94 20.41
C GLU A 46 16.96 17.17 19.09
N LEU A 47 18.23 16.96 18.77
CA LEU A 47 18.62 16.26 17.54
C LEU A 47 18.19 14.78 17.55
N ASN A 48 18.34 14.10 18.69
CA ASN A 48 17.93 12.72 18.85
C ASN A 48 16.41 12.56 18.75
N ASP A 49 15.66 13.49 19.34
CA ASP A 49 14.20 13.52 19.24
C ASP A 49 13.74 13.71 17.79
N HIS A 50 14.34 14.64 17.05
CA HIS A 50 14.06 14.83 15.63
C HIS A 50 14.37 13.57 14.79
N TRP A 51 15.48 12.89 15.06
CA TRP A 51 15.80 11.63 14.38
C TRP A 51 14.77 10.54 14.70
N SER A 52 14.35 10.44 15.96
CA SER A 52 13.33 9.48 16.40
C SER A 52 12.00 9.70 15.68
N ILE A 53 11.54 10.96 15.59
CA ILE A 53 10.32 11.35 14.86
C ILE A 53 10.45 10.98 13.37
N MET A 54 11.58 11.32 12.74
CA MET A 54 11.80 11.04 11.32
C MET A 54 11.84 9.53 11.03
N LYS A 55 12.45 8.75 11.93
CA LYS A 55 12.45 7.29 11.83
C LYS A 55 11.04 6.73 11.96
N GLN A 56 10.28 7.15 12.98
CA GLN A 56 8.91 6.69 13.18
C GLN A 56 8.01 7.01 11.97
N ALA A 57 8.12 8.23 11.42
CA ALA A 57 7.37 8.62 10.23
C ALA A 57 7.72 7.75 9.01
N ASN A 58 9.01 7.46 8.81
CA ASN A 58 9.45 6.56 7.74
C ASN A 58 8.95 5.11 7.94
N ASP A 59 8.94 4.61 9.17
CA ASP A 59 8.46 3.26 9.47
C ASP A 59 6.96 3.15 9.17
N ILE A 60 6.15 4.11 9.63
CA ILE A 60 4.71 4.20 9.33
C ILE A 60 4.47 4.29 7.81
N ARG A 61 5.22 5.16 7.12
CA ARG A 61 5.10 5.30 5.66
C ARG A 61 5.44 4.01 4.94
N THR A 62 6.47 3.30 5.39
CA THR A 62 6.88 2.03 4.79
C THR A 62 5.82 0.95 4.98
N GLU A 63 5.24 0.86 6.17
CA GLU A 63 4.13 -0.06 6.46
C GLU A 63 2.91 0.24 5.58
N ASN A 64 2.50 1.51 5.50
CA ASN A 64 1.39 1.94 4.66
C ASN A 64 1.63 1.62 3.19
N LEU A 65 2.85 1.84 2.67
CA LEU A 65 3.20 1.53 1.30
C LEU A 65 3.16 0.02 1.02
N LEU A 66 3.65 -0.81 1.94
CA LEU A 66 3.60 -2.26 1.82
C LEU A 66 2.16 -2.77 1.81
N LEU A 67 1.32 -2.25 2.70
CA LEU A 67 -0.10 -2.60 2.77
C LEU A 67 -0.85 -2.15 1.51
N THR A 68 -0.59 -0.91 1.05
CA THR A 68 -1.15 -0.39 -0.21
C THR A 68 -0.73 -1.25 -1.40
N GLN A 69 0.54 -1.65 -1.48
CA GLN A 69 1.04 -2.50 -2.55
C GLN A 69 0.36 -3.88 -2.53
N ALA A 70 0.20 -4.49 -1.36
CA ALA A 70 -0.50 -5.76 -1.23
C ALA A 70 -1.96 -5.66 -1.71
N CYS A 71 -2.70 -4.64 -1.25
CA CYS A 71 -4.06 -4.39 -1.70
C CYS A 71 -4.16 -4.13 -3.20
N ALA A 72 -3.22 -3.35 -3.77
CA ALA A 72 -3.17 -3.07 -5.20
C ALA A 72 -2.96 -4.35 -6.01
N ASN A 73 -2.05 -5.23 -5.57
CA ASN A 73 -1.78 -6.49 -6.25
C ASN A 73 -3.01 -7.41 -6.27
N THR A 74 -3.69 -7.56 -5.13
CA THR A 74 -4.94 -8.33 -5.04
C THR A 74 -5.99 -7.75 -5.97
N PHE A 75 -6.24 -6.44 -5.89
CA PHE A 75 -7.22 -5.76 -6.73
C PHE A 75 -6.94 -5.98 -8.23
N TRP A 76 -5.71 -5.76 -8.68
CA TRP A 76 -5.37 -5.90 -10.11
C TRP A 76 -5.44 -7.34 -10.59
N SER A 77 -5.07 -8.31 -9.75
CA SER A 77 -5.20 -9.74 -10.08
C SER A 77 -6.66 -10.09 -10.31
N GLU A 78 -7.53 -9.78 -9.35
CA GLU A 78 -8.94 -10.13 -9.43
C GLU A 78 -9.69 -9.34 -10.52
N HIS A 79 -9.35 -8.07 -10.71
CA HIS A 79 -9.85 -7.27 -11.82
C HIS A 79 -9.46 -7.90 -13.16
N GLY A 80 -8.22 -8.41 -13.29
CA GLY A 80 -7.76 -9.12 -14.48
C GLY A 80 -8.57 -10.39 -14.77
N GLU A 81 -8.83 -11.20 -13.73
CA GLU A 81 -9.67 -12.39 -13.84
C GLU A 81 -11.09 -12.04 -14.31
N ILE A 82 -11.70 -11.03 -13.69
CA ILE A 82 -13.06 -10.58 -14.04
C ILE A 82 -13.10 -9.99 -15.45
N SER A 83 -12.12 -9.21 -15.84
CA SER A 83 -12.05 -8.66 -17.20
C SER A 83 -11.95 -9.79 -18.24
N SER A 84 -11.15 -10.82 -17.96
CA SER A 84 -11.06 -12.01 -18.81
C SER A 84 -12.39 -12.77 -18.89
N PHE A 85 -13.07 -12.95 -17.75
CA PHE A 85 -14.39 -13.57 -17.69
C PHE A 85 -15.43 -12.80 -18.52
N LEU A 86 -15.53 -11.48 -18.35
CA LEU A 86 -16.47 -10.63 -19.09
C LEU A 86 -16.19 -10.65 -20.60
N ASN A 87 -14.92 -10.66 -20.99
CA ASN A 87 -14.53 -10.82 -22.40
C ASN A 87 -14.96 -12.18 -22.97
N ASN A 88 -14.89 -13.26 -22.16
CA ASN A 88 -15.36 -14.58 -22.58
C ASN A 88 -16.89 -14.61 -22.72
N ILE A 89 -17.63 -14.08 -21.75
CA ILE A 89 -19.10 -13.96 -21.82
C ILE A 89 -19.52 -13.16 -23.06
N SER A 90 -18.86 -12.03 -23.32
CA SER A 90 -19.12 -11.21 -24.51
C SER A 90 -18.92 -12.00 -25.81
N LYS A 91 -17.84 -12.79 -25.89
CA LYS A 91 -17.60 -13.68 -27.04
C LYS A 91 -18.69 -14.74 -27.18
N GLN A 92 -19.08 -15.40 -26.09
CA GLN A 92 -20.14 -16.41 -26.12
C GLN A 92 -21.48 -15.82 -26.59
N LEU A 93 -21.88 -14.65 -26.06
CA LEU A 93 -23.08 -13.95 -26.51
C LEU A 93 -23.04 -13.59 -28.00
N SER A 94 -21.88 -13.17 -28.52
CA SER A 94 -21.72 -12.84 -29.94
C SER A 94 -21.85 -14.06 -30.87
N GLN A 95 -21.65 -15.27 -30.34
CA GLN A 95 -21.73 -16.51 -31.10
C GLN A 95 -23.14 -17.11 -31.12
N ILE A 96 -24.01 -16.71 -30.18
CA ILE A 96 -25.40 -17.16 -30.13
C ILE A 96 -26.15 -16.56 -31.32
N ARG A 97 -26.68 -17.41 -32.20
CA ARG A 97 -27.35 -16.99 -33.43
C ARG A 97 -28.87 -17.18 -33.31
N PRO A 98 -29.66 -16.10 -33.19
CA PRO A 98 -31.10 -16.21 -32.98
C PRO A 98 -31.90 -16.57 -34.24
N ARG A 99 -31.27 -16.65 -35.42
CA ARG A 99 -31.97 -16.82 -36.70
C ARG A 99 -31.87 -18.27 -37.18
N SER A 100 -32.90 -19.05 -36.87
CA SER A 100 -33.15 -20.36 -37.47
C SER A 100 -34.65 -20.61 -37.59
N THR A 101 -35.04 -21.39 -38.59
CA THR A 101 -36.41 -21.88 -38.77
C THR A 101 -36.65 -23.23 -38.09
N SER A 102 -35.58 -23.88 -37.60
CA SER A 102 -35.66 -25.16 -36.89
C SER A 102 -35.93 -24.94 -35.41
N ARG A 103 -36.99 -25.58 -34.89
CA ARG A 103 -37.35 -25.55 -33.47
C ARG A 103 -36.20 -26.06 -32.59
N ASP A 104 -35.58 -27.18 -32.95
CA ASP A 104 -34.51 -27.79 -32.17
C ASP A 104 -33.28 -26.87 -32.09
N HIS A 105 -33.00 -26.13 -33.16
CA HIS A 105 -31.92 -25.16 -33.17
C HIS A 105 -32.23 -23.95 -32.28
N ILE A 106 -33.46 -23.43 -32.33
CA ILE A 106 -33.89 -22.33 -31.46
C ILE A 106 -33.79 -22.74 -29.98
N GLU A 107 -34.22 -23.97 -29.66
CA GLU A 107 -34.16 -24.50 -28.30
C GLU A 107 -32.71 -24.62 -27.80
N HIS A 108 -31.82 -25.15 -28.63
CA HIS A 108 -30.41 -25.26 -28.29
C HIS A 108 -29.72 -23.90 -28.07
N GLU A 109 -30.03 -22.89 -28.90
CA GLU A 109 -29.50 -21.54 -28.71
C GLU A 109 -30.08 -20.85 -27.46
N ARG A 110 -31.34 -21.15 -27.11
CA ARG A 110 -31.97 -20.71 -25.85
C ARG A 110 -31.27 -21.30 -24.63
N GLU A 111 -30.95 -22.59 -24.65
CA GLU A 111 -30.21 -23.24 -23.57
C GLU A 111 -28.82 -22.61 -23.38
N LYS A 112 -28.08 -22.37 -24.46
CA LYS A 112 -26.80 -21.65 -24.41
C LYS A 112 -26.95 -20.26 -23.79
N PHE A 113 -27.97 -19.52 -24.20
CA PHE A 113 -28.23 -18.19 -23.66
C PHE A 113 -28.51 -18.23 -22.15
N ASN A 114 -29.38 -19.16 -21.71
CA ASN A 114 -29.68 -19.33 -20.30
C ASN A 114 -28.43 -19.69 -19.49
N GLN A 115 -27.58 -20.58 -20.02
CA GLN A 115 -26.33 -20.93 -19.36
C GLN A 115 -25.39 -19.72 -19.19
N VAL A 116 -25.29 -18.86 -20.21
CA VAL A 116 -24.49 -17.63 -20.13
C VAL A 116 -25.06 -16.66 -19.09
N ILE A 117 -26.39 -16.54 -19.00
CA ILE A 117 -27.07 -15.72 -17.98
C ILE A 117 -26.80 -16.26 -16.57
N ASP A 118 -26.90 -17.57 -16.39
CA ASP A 118 -26.64 -18.23 -15.11
C ASP A 118 -25.17 -18.02 -14.69
N ASP A 119 -24.22 -18.23 -15.61
CA ASP A 119 -22.79 -18.00 -15.36
C ASP A 119 -22.50 -16.55 -14.99
N PHE A 120 -23.12 -15.59 -15.66
CA PHE A 120 -23.00 -14.16 -15.34
C PHE A 120 -23.55 -13.85 -13.94
N SER A 121 -24.74 -14.36 -13.63
CA SER A 121 -25.42 -14.13 -12.35
C SER A 121 -24.65 -14.74 -11.18
N ASN A 122 -24.06 -15.91 -11.37
CA ASN A 122 -23.24 -16.59 -10.37
C ASN A 122 -21.96 -15.80 -10.01
N ASN A 123 -21.51 -14.90 -10.88
CA ASN A 123 -20.33 -14.06 -10.64
C ASN A 123 -20.67 -12.66 -10.08
N GLU A 124 -21.95 -12.34 -9.87
CA GLU A 124 -22.37 -11.01 -9.39
C GLU A 124 -21.75 -10.64 -8.04
N THR A 125 -21.72 -11.59 -7.11
CA THR A 125 -21.12 -11.40 -5.79
C THR A 125 -19.63 -11.06 -5.90
N LYS A 126 -18.90 -11.73 -6.80
CA LYS A 126 -17.47 -11.46 -7.02
C LYS A 126 -17.24 -10.05 -7.55
N PHE A 127 -18.13 -9.52 -8.41
CA PHE A 127 -18.05 -8.12 -8.85
C PHE A 127 -18.20 -7.14 -7.69
N LYS A 128 -19.18 -7.39 -6.81
CA LYS A 128 -19.41 -6.56 -5.62
C LYS A 128 -18.24 -6.62 -4.67
N GLU A 129 -17.69 -7.80 -4.40
CA GLU A 129 -16.52 -7.97 -3.53
C GLU A 129 -15.31 -7.19 -4.02
N ILE A 130 -14.96 -7.25 -5.32
CA ILE A 130 -13.86 -6.46 -5.87
C ILE A 130 -14.09 -4.96 -5.66
N LEU A 131 -15.30 -4.48 -5.92
CA LEU A 131 -15.60 -3.05 -5.92
C LEU A 131 -15.70 -2.50 -4.49
N GLU A 132 -16.42 -3.19 -3.62
CA GLU A 132 -16.71 -2.77 -2.25
C GLU A 132 -15.57 -3.07 -1.28
N GLN A 133 -14.88 -4.20 -1.42
CA GLN A 133 -13.81 -4.58 -0.51
C GLN A 133 -12.47 -4.12 -1.06
N HIS A 134 -12.06 -4.58 -2.25
CA HIS A 134 -10.70 -4.34 -2.72
C HIS A 134 -10.51 -2.92 -3.28
N GLY A 135 -11.46 -2.42 -4.07
CA GLY A 135 -11.43 -1.08 -4.64
C GLY A 135 -11.56 0.01 -3.57
N SER A 136 -12.54 -0.11 -2.67
CA SER A 136 -12.74 0.86 -1.59
C SER A 136 -11.55 0.92 -0.62
N ILE A 137 -11.00 -0.23 -0.22
CA ILE A 137 -9.82 -0.27 0.65
C ILE A 137 -8.63 0.37 -0.05
N LEU A 138 -8.37 0.04 -1.32
CA LEU A 138 -7.26 0.63 -2.06
C LEU A 138 -7.42 2.15 -2.21
N LEU A 139 -8.61 2.64 -2.54
CA LEU A 139 -8.90 4.07 -2.62
C LEU A 139 -8.73 4.77 -1.27
N THR A 140 -9.11 4.12 -0.17
CA THR A 140 -8.90 4.64 1.19
C THR A 140 -7.42 4.76 1.50
N LEU A 141 -6.62 3.74 1.16
CA LEU A 141 -5.18 3.73 1.42
C LEU A 141 -4.42 4.76 0.57
N VAL A 142 -4.85 4.97 -0.68
CA VAL A 142 -4.25 5.97 -1.58
C VAL A 142 -4.73 7.39 -1.25
N GLY A 143 -6.02 7.55 -0.92
CA GLY A 143 -6.66 8.85 -0.68
C GLY A 143 -6.45 9.41 0.73
N ASN A 144 -6.23 8.58 1.74
CA ASN A 144 -5.93 9.02 3.11
C ASN A 144 -4.42 9.26 3.33
N ASN A 145 -3.64 9.52 2.28
CA ASN A 145 -2.23 9.84 2.44
C ASN A 145 -2.14 11.20 3.18
N PRO A 146 -1.70 11.26 4.45
CA PRO A 146 -1.78 12.47 5.27
C PRO A 146 -0.80 13.57 4.81
N GLU A 147 -0.05 13.37 3.73
CA GLU A 147 0.90 14.33 3.17
C GLU A 147 0.23 15.39 2.26
N GLU A 148 -1.08 15.28 1.98
CA GLU A 148 -1.83 16.23 1.13
C GLU A 148 -2.95 17.03 1.85
N ALA A 149 -3.01 17.01 3.18
CA ALA A 149 -3.98 17.80 3.97
C ALA A 149 -3.32 18.95 4.76
#